data_AF-A0A834AJR5-F1
#
_entry.id   AF-A0A834AJR5-F1
#
_cell.length_a   1.000
_cell.length_b   1.000
_cell.length_c   1.000
_cell.angle_alpha   90.00
_cell.angle_beta   90.00
_cell.angle_gamma   90.00
#
_symmetry.space_group_name_H-M   'P 1'
#
loop_
_entity.id
_entity.type
_entity.pdbx_description
1 polymer ?
#
loop_
_entity_poly.entity_id
_entity_poly.type
_entity_poly.pdbx_seq_one_letter_code
_entity_poly.pdbx_strand_id
1 'polypeptide(L)'
;MVKIRPLSQATRAAKAKARAYAEFLQPAKERPETSAALARRLVISALGVRSKQSKTEREAELKKLQEARERKRLEAKQREDIWEGRDHSAV
;
A
#
# COMPACT_ATOMS: atom_id res chain seq x y z
N MET A 1 -18.94 14.68 26.97
CA MET A 1 -19.61 13.84 25.95
C MET A 1 -19.83 14.68 24.69
N VAL A 2 -19.14 14.38 23.59
CA VAL A 2 -19.26 15.15 22.34
C VAL A 2 -20.55 14.72 21.64
N LYS A 3 -21.45 15.67 21.36
CA LYS A 3 -22.68 15.39 20.58
C LYS A 3 -22.31 15.28 19.11
N ILE A 4 -22.30 14.07 18.57
CA ILE A 4 -21.97 13.79 17.16
C ILE A 4 -23.27 13.76 16.35
N ARG A 5 -23.30 14.44 15.21
CA ARG A 5 -24.43 14.42 14.24
C ARG A 5 -23.95 13.83 12.92
N PRO A 6 -24.77 13.05 12.20
CA PRO A 6 -24.37 12.46 10.93
C PRO A 6 -24.09 13.54 9.88
N LEU A 7 -23.15 13.27 8.96
CA LEU A 7 -22.71 14.24 7.95
C LEU A 7 -23.83 14.68 6.99
N SER A 8 -24.89 13.87 6.88
CA SER A 8 -26.12 14.18 6.15
C SER A 8 -26.83 15.43 6.69
N GLN A 9 -26.80 15.63 8.01
CA GLN A 9 -27.40 16.75 8.73
C GLN A 9 -26.41 17.91 8.97
N ALA A 10 -25.19 17.79 8.49
CA ALA A 10 -24.16 18.82 8.68
C ALA A 10 -24.36 20.03 7.75
N THR A 11 -23.79 21.18 8.15
CA THR A 11 -23.80 22.41 7.34
C THR A 11 -23.04 22.23 6.03
N ARG A 12 -23.32 23.08 5.03
CA ARG A 12 -22.67 23.01 3.71
C ARG A 12 -21.15 23.12 3.79
N ALA A 13 -20.65 23.98 4.68
CA ALA A 13 -19.21 24.13 4.93
C ALA A 13 -18.57 22.86 5.51
N ALA A 14 -19.24 22.22 6.46
CA ALA A 14 -18.77 20.96 7.04
C ALA A 14 -18.75 19.82 6.00
N LYS A 15 -19.77 19.73 5.14
CA LYS A 15 -19.82 18.77 4.03
C LYS A 15 -18.69 19.00 3.02
N ALA A 16 -18.41 20.25 2.66
CA ALA A 16 -17.32 20.60 1.76
C ALA A 16 -15.96 20.22 2.35
N LYS A 17 -15.75 20.50 3.64
CA LYS A 17 -14.55 20.08 4.38
C LYS A 17 -14.41 18.56 4.36
N ALA A 18 -15.45 17.81 4.71
CA ALA A 18 -15.40 16.35 4.69
C ALA A 18 -15.03 15.76 3.32
N ARG A 19 -15.55 16.34 2.23
CA ARG A 19 -15.18 15.93 0.86
C ARG A 19 -13.71 16.23 0.55
N ALA A 20 -13.22 17.41 0.92
CA ALA A 20 -11.82 17.79 0.72
C ALA A 20 -10.85 16.88 1.52
N TYR A 21 -11.28 16.40 2.69
CA TYR A 21 -10.46 15.53 3.54
C TYR A 21 -10.70 14.03 3.32
N ALA A 22 -11.57 13.64 2.38
CA ALA A 22 -11.93 12.25 2.13
C ALA A 22 -10.72 11.38 1.73
N GLU A 23 -9.73 11.97 1.05
CA GLU A 23 -8.48 11.29 0.68
C GLU A 23 -7.57 11.00 1.88
N PHE A 24 -7.64 11.83 2.93
CA PHE A 24 -6.85 11.69 4.16
C PHE A 24 -7.54 10.83 5.21
N LEU A 25 -8.87 10.65 5.10
CA LEU A 25 -9.67 9.77 5.95
C LEU A 25 -9.75 8.34 5.40
N GLN A 26 -8.98 8.01 4.35
CA GLN A 26 -8.92 6.64 3.85
C GLN A 26 -8.46 5.71 4.99
N PRO A 27 -9.06 4.51 5.10
CA PRO A 27 -8.56 3.47 6.00
C PRO A 27 -7.05 3.36 5.83
N ALA A 28 -6.34 3.20 6.95
CA ALA A 28 -4.89 3.12 6.95
C ALA A 28 -4.45 2.16 5.85
N LYS A 29 -3.88 2.70 4.76
CA LYS A 29 -3.38 1.87 3.68
C LYS A 29 -2.37 0.93 4.32
N GLU A 30 -2.58 -0.37 4.15
CA GLU A 30 -1.63 -1.35 4.65
C GLU A 30 -0.24 -0.93 4.16
N ARG A 31 0.72 -0.92 5.08
CA ARG A 31 2.08 -0.54 4.72
C ARG A 31 2.50 -1.48 3.59
N PRO A 32 3.12 -0.95 2.52
CA PRO A 32 3.59 -1.83 1.45
C PRO A 32 4.47 -2.91 2.08
N GLU A 33 4.30 -4.14 1.61
CA GLU A 33 5.14 -5.27 2.01
C GLU A 33 6.61 -4.87 1.81
N THR A 34 7.26 -4.55 2.93
CA THR A 34 8.64 -4.06 2.96
C THR A 34 9.48 -5.18 3.53
N SER A 35 10.34 -5.76 2.69
CA SER A 35 11.29 -6.76 3.16
C SER A 35 12.37 -6.09 4.01
N ALA A 36 12.63 -6.69 5.17
CA ALA A 36 13.73 -6.30 6.05
C ALA A 36 15.12 -6.49 5.41
N ALA A 37 15.21 -7.01 4.18
CA ALA A 37 16.46 -7.17 3.44
C ALA A 37 17.18 -5.83 3.22
N LEU A 38 16.44 -4.75 2.92
CA LEU A 38 17.04 -3.42 2.80
C LEU A 38 17.57 -2.91 4.13
N ALA A 39 16.78 -3.05 5.21
CA ALA A 39 17.17 -2.64 6.55
C ALA A 39 18.45 -3.38 7.00
N ARG A 40 18.50 -4.70 6.81
CA ARG A 40 19.69 -5.50 7.11
C ARG A 40 20.89 -5.07 6.29
N ARG A 41 20.73 -4.86 4.99
CA ARG A 41 21.83 -4.39 4.12
C ARG A 41 22.42 -3.08 4.64
N LEU A 42 21.56 -2.11 4.96
CA LEU A 42 21.97 -0.80 5.46
C LEU A 42 22.73 -0.91 6.78
N VAL A 43 22.21 -1.69 7.74
CA VAL A 43 22.84 -1.93 9.04
C VAL A 43 24.19 -2.65 8.88
N ILE A 44 24.23 -3.71 8.06
CA ILE A 44 25.45 -4.46 7.77
C ILE A 44 26.51 -3.54 7.13
N SER A 45 26.13 -2.73 6.14
CA SER A 45 27.07 -1.80 5.50
C SER A 45 27.59 -0.73 6.45
N ALA A 46 26.74 -0.22 7.35
CA ALA A 46 27.12 0.82 8.29
C ALA A 46 28.02 0.29 9.41
N LEU A 47 27.75 -0.93 9.90
CA LEU A 47 28.49 -1.54 11.00
C LEU A 47 29.69 -2.39 10.56
N GLY A 48 29.83 -2.65 9.25
CA GLY A 48 30.92 -3.50 8.72
C GLY A 48 30.84 -4.97 9.14
N VAL A 49 29.66 -5.43 9.59
CA VAL A 49 29.47 -6.78 10.13
C VAL A 49 29.03 -7.78 9.04
N ARG A 50 29.44 -9.04 9.14
CA ARG A 50 29.01 -10.06 8.17
C ARG A 50 27.55 -10.48 8.41
N SER A 51 26.82 -10.72 7.33
CA SER A 51 25.45 -11.25 7.39
C SER A 51 25.45 -12.66 8.00
N LYS A 52 24.51 -12.93 8.91
CA LYS A 52 24.24 -14.26 9.46
C LYS A 52 23.20 -15.05 8.66
N GLN A 53 22.52 -14.42 7.70
CA GLN A 53 21.49 -15.08 6.89
C GLN A 53 22.09 -16.09 5.93
N SER A 54 21.39 -17.21 5.76
CA SER A 54 21.69 -18.20 4.73
C SER A 54 21.35 -17.66 3.32
N LYS A 55 21.97 -18.23 2.28
CA LYS A 55 21.67 -17.84 0.89
C LYS A 55 20.21 -18.11 0.52
N THR A 56 19.65 -19.21 1.03
CA THR A 56 18.26 -19.63 0.79
C THR A 56 17.25 -18.66 1.40
N GLU A 57 17.49 -18.18 2.63
CA GLU A 57 16.66 -17.13 3.25
C GLU A 57 16.68 -15.83 2.42
N ARG A 58 17.86 -15.45 1.93
CA ARG A 58 18.00 -14.26 1.08
C ARG A 58 17.21 -14.37 -0.21
N GLU A 59 17.27 -15.53 -0.87
CA GLU A 59 16.54 -15.79 -2.11
C GLU A 59 15.02 -15.79 -1.89
N ALA A 60 14.55 -16.42 -0.81
CA ALA A 60 13.13 -16.43 -0.45
C ALA A 60 12.59 -15.00 -0.19
N GLU A 61 13.36 -14.16 0.49
CA GLU A 61 12.96 -12.77 0.75
C GLU A 61 12.95 -11.90 -0.50
N LEU A 62 13.87 -12.14 -1.45
CA LEU A 62 13.88 -11.46 -2.74
C LEU A 62 12.70 -11.90 -3.60
N LYS A 63 12.37 -13.20 -3.60
CA LYS A 63 11.21 -13.74 -4.31
C LYS A 63 9.91 -13.13 -3.77
N LYS A 64 9.75 -13.04 -2.44
CA LYS A 64 8.61 -12.37 -1.80
C LYS A 64 8.47 -10.90 -2.24
N LEU A 65 9.58 -10.17 -2.37
CA LEU A 65 9.57 -8.78 -2.89
C LEU A 65 9.17 -8.71 -4.36
N GLN A 66 9.64 -9.63 -5.19
CA GLN A 66 9.29 -9.68 -6.60
C GLN A 66 7.79 -9.95 -6.78
N GLU A 67 7.26 -10.94 -6.06
CA GLU A 67 5.83 -11.27 -6.05
C GLU A 67 4.97 -10.07 -5.63
N ALA A 68 5.37 -9.35 -4.57
CA ALA A 68 4.67 -8.14 -4.13
C ALA A 68 4.69 -7.02 -5.19
N ARG A 69 5.81 -6.85 -5.91
CA ARG A 69 5.93 -5.87 -7.01
C ARG A 69 5.07 -6.23 -8.21
N GLU A 70 5.07 -7.51 -8.61
CA GLU A 70 4.24 -7.98 -9.72
C GLU A 70 2.76 -7.89 -9.36
N ARG A 71 2.37 -8.25 -8.13
CA ARG A 71 1.00 -8.07 -7.66
C ARG A 71 0.55 -6.61 -7.76
N LYS A 72 1.36 -5.66 -7.27
CA LYS A 72 1.06 -4.23 -7.40
C LYS A 72 0.95 -3.78 -8.86
N ARG A 73 1.80 -4.31 -9.75
CA ARG A 73 1.74 -4.02 -11.18
C ARG A 73 0.45 -4.57 -11.81
N LEU A 74 0.05 -5.78 -11.45
CA LEU A 74 -1.20 -6.39 -11.91
C LEU A 74 -2.42 -5.62 -11.40
N GLU A 75 -2.44 -5.24 -10.13
CA GLU A 75 -3.51 -4.41 -9.56
C GLU A 75 -3.60 -3.03 -10.24
N ALA A 76 -2.46 -2.43 -10.59
CA ALA A 76 -2.43 -1.19 -11.36
C ALA A 76 -3.00 -1.38 -12.78
N LYS A 77 -2.61 -2.45 -13.46
CA LYS A 77 -3.16 -2.82 -14.79
C LYS A 77 -4.66 -3.08 -14.71
N GLN A 78 -5.12 -3.87 -13.74
CA GLN A 78 -6.55 -4.12 -13.51
C GLN A 78 -7.30 -2.81 -13.28
N ARG A 79 -6.74 -1.90 -12.48
CA ARG A 79 -7.33 -0.58 -12.23
C ARG A 79 -7.41 0.27 -13.50
N GLU A 80 -6.39 0.24 -14.35
CA GLU A 80 -6.38 0.91 -15.64
C GLU A 80 -7.42 0.30 -16.61
N ASP A 81 -7.50 -1.03 -16.68
CA ASP A 81 -8.45 -1.72 -17.55
C ASP A 81 -9.91 -1.50 -17.12
N ILE A 82 -10.20 -1.47 -15.81
CA ILE A 82 -11.51 -1.09 -15.25
C ILE A 82 -11.86 0.36 -15.64
N TRP A 83 -10.87 1.25 -15.70
CA TRP A 83 -11.09 2.67 -16.02
C TRP A 83 -11.22 2.92 -17.53
N GLU A 84 -10.54 2.12 -18.36
CA GLU A 84 -10.56 2.22 -19.82
C GLU A 84 -11.66 1.38 -20.48
N GLY A 85 -12.46 0.66 -19.68
CA GLY A 85 -13.60 -0.13 -20.17
C GLY A 85 -13.19 -1.35 -20.99
N ARG A 86 -11.95 -1.85 -20.82
CA ARG A 86 -11.45 -3.09 -21.43
C ARG A 86 -11.76 -4.33 -20.59
N ASP A 87 -12.88 -4.30 -19.87
CA ASP A 87 -13.41 -5.48 -19.23
C ASP A 87 -13.94 -6.39 -20.35
N HIS A 88 -13.16 -7.40 -20.75
CA HIS A 88 -13.66 -8.53 -21.53
C HIS A 88 -14.55 -9.41 -20.64
N SER A 89 -15.61 -8.83 -20.09
CA SER A 89 -16.69 -9.51 -19.40
C SER A 89 -17.99 -9.28 -20.17
N ALA A 90 -17.94 -9.67 -21.44
CA ALA A 90 -19.09 -10.15 -22.18
C ALA A 90 -18.84 -11.63 -22.46
N VAL A 91 -19.35 -12.50 -21.58
CA VAL A 91 -20.08 -13.77 -21.76
C VAL A 91 -20.11 -14.49 -20.41
#